data_AF-A0A1F2TW77-F1
#
_entry.id   AF-A0A1F2TW77-F1
#
_cell.length_a   1.000
_cell.length_b   1.000
_cell.length_c   1.000
_cell.angle_alpha   90.00
_cell.angle_beta   90.00
_cell.angle_gamma   90.00
#
_symmetry.space_group_name_H-M   'P 1'
#
loop_
_entity.id
_entity.type
_entity.pdbx_description
1 polymer ?
#
loop_
_entity_poly.entity_id
_entity_poly.type
_entity_poly.pdbx_seq_one_letter_code
_entity_poly.pdbx_strand_id
1 'polypeptide(L)'
;MAYDNGWVVDASAGTTWSTSDETVCDVSPDGVVSVRNEGRATITGTWKSLSASIALTAANGIRGRVLDFGTNASVPGVVVQFTGGAQEARATTDASGVYLMSMPSIGSFTVWMDGRHAGMARVTGSTYRGDLLVDTGTCISRYGTLVDARTLQPVAGATVSVAGVTTTSGQDGWYRIDLGCPSEGTIGFNTTFLYVTHPNYAPSSQVVGRGVQGVSRLDLHLEQR
;
A
#
# COMPACT_ATOMS: atom_id res chain seq x y z
N MET A 1 -1.60 8.14 31.37
CA MET A 1 -1.67 7.14 32.47
C MET A 1 -2.48 7.75 33.60
N ALA A 2 -3.44 7.00 34.15
CA ALA A 2 -4.29 7.46 35.25
C ALA A 2 -3.48 7.51 36.55
N TYR A 3 -3.57 8.63 37.27
CA TYR A 3 -3.04 8.73 38.64
C TYR A 3 -3.99 8.01 39.60
N ASP A 4 -3.45 7.48 40.70
CA ASP A 4 -4.15 6.75 41.79
C ASP A 4 -5.13 7.64 42.61
N ASN A 5 -5.56 8.77 42.03
CA ASN A 5 -6.54 9.71 42.57
C ASN A 5 -7.62 10.12 41.54
N GLY A 6 -7.66 9.48 40.37
CA GLY A 6 -8.71 9.68 39.36
C GLY A 6 -8.56 10.93 38.48
N TRP A 7 -7.50 11.72 38.63
CA TRP A 7 -7.25 12.87 37.75
C TRP A 7 -6.54 12.47 36.46
N VAL A 8 -7.08 12.87 35.31
CA VAL A 8 -6.41 12.81 34.02
C VAL A 8 -5.81 14.18 33.76
N VAL A 9 -4.48 14.27 33.76
CA VAL A 9 -3.75 15.49 33.36
C VAL A 9 -3.24 15.28 31.95
N ASP A 10 -3.53 16.23 31.06
CA ASP A 10 -2.89 16.29 29.75
C ASP A 10 -1.42 16.65 29.93
N ALA A 11 -0.54 15.67 29.70
CA ALA A 11 0.89 15.83 29.87
C ALA A 11 1.52 16.71 28.77
N SER A 12 0.82 16.94 27.64
CA SER A 12 1.36 17.69 26.50
C SER A 12 1.81 19.10 26.89
N ALA A 13 1.04 19.80 27.73
CA ALA A 13 1.32 21.17 28.18
C ALA A 13 2.53 21.32 29.12
N GLY A 14 3.13 20.21 29.60
CA GLY A 14 4.31 20.23 30.48
C GLY A 14 5.44 19.32 30.00
N THR A 15 5.33 18.76 28.80
CA THR A 15 6.33 17.85 28.23
C THR A 15 7.33 18.66 27.43
N THR A 16 8.62 18.46 27.71
CA THR A 16 9.70 18.95 26.85
C THR A 16 9.91 17.96 25.73
N TRP A 17 9.73 18.42 24.50
CA TRP A 17 9.93 17.62 23.30
C TRP A 17 11.29 17.89 22.67
N SER A 18 11.92 16.86 22.14
CA SER A 18 13.13 16.96 21.34
C SER A 18 13.13 15.97 20.19
N THR A 19 13.88 16.30 19.15
CA THR A 19 14.20 15.42 18.02
C THR A 19 15.69 15.11 18.05
N SER A 20 16.06 13.89 17.66
CA SER A 20 17.48 13.55 17.48
C SER A 20 18.08 14.14 16.19
N ASP A 21 17.25 14.59 15.26
CA ASP A 21 17.68 15.13 13.96
C ASP A 21 16.67 16.15 13.42
N GLU A 22 16.95 17.44 13.66
CA GLU A 22 16.15 18.58 13.16
C GLU A 22 16.21 18.73 11.63
N THR A 23 17.17 18.08 10.95
CA THR A 23 17.19 18.08 9.49
C THR A 23 16.13 17.14 8.93
N VAL A 24 15.74 16.09 9.67
CA VAL A 24 14.70 15.13 9.29
C VAL A 24 13.31 15.61 9.73
N CYS A 25 13.17 16.05 10.97
CA CYS A 25 11.89 16.55 11.49
C CYS A 25 12.07 17.42 12.72
N ASP A 26 11.16 18.35 12.93
CA ASP A 26 11.01 19.06 14.20
C ASP A 26 9.83 18.54 14.99
N VAL A 27 9.85 18.83 16.29
CA VAL A 27 8.71 18.69 17.18
C VAL A 27 8.50 20.01 17.92
N SER A 28 7.28 20.54 17.89
CA SER A 28 6.92 21.77 18.58
C SER A 28 6.73 21.53 20.09
N PRO A 29 6.69 22.60 20.92
CA PRO A 29 6.46 22.46 22.37
C PRO A 29 5.13 21.78 22.75
N ASP A 30 4.11 21.83 21.89
CA ASP A 30 2.82 21.15 22.03
C ASP A 30 2.82 19.70 21.48
N GLY A 31 3.96 19.22 20.97
CA GLY A 31 4.15 17.85 20.50
C GLY A 31 3.74 17.60 19.05
N VAL A 32 3.55 18.66 18.25
CA VAL A 32 3.25 18.54 16.81
C VAL A 32 4.54 18.31 16.05
N VAL A 33 4.60 17.20 15.30
CA VAL A 33 5.78 16.83 14.50
C VAL A 33 5.66 17.36 13.07
N SER A 34 6.68 18.08 12.61
CA SER A 34 6.80 18.57 11.23
C SER A 34 7.95 17.87 10.53
N VAL A 35 7.65 17.08 9.51
CA VAL A 35 8.68 16.39 8.69
C VAL A 35 9.31 17.40 7.73
N ARG A 36 10.64 17.40 7.65
CA ARG A 36 11.43 18.28 6.79
C ARG A 36 12.07 17.53 5.63
N ASN A 37 12.80 16.46 5.92
CA ASN A 37 13.52 15.68 4.92
C ASN A 37 13.37 14.18 5.19
N GLU A 38 13.72 13.38 4.19
CA GLU A 38 13.88 11.94 4.38
C GLU A 38 14.96 11.63 5.40
N GLY A 39 14.75 10.58 6.18
CA GLY A 39 15.69 10.10 7.19
C GLY A 39 14.99 9.50 8.39
N ARG A 40 15.77 9.21 9.43
CA ARG A 40 15.25 8.67 10.69
C ARG A 40 15.63 9.61 11.82
N ALA A 41 14.64 9.98 12.62
CA ALA A 41 14.82 10.73 13.85
C ALA A 41 14.11 10.01 15.00
N THR A 42 14.56 10.26 16.23
CA THR A 42 13.87 9.83 17.44
C THR A 42 13.24 11.06 18.07
N ILE A 43 11.92 11.05 18.21
CA ILE A 43 11.20 12.06 18.98
C ILE A 43 11.12 11.59 20.42
N THR A 44 11.54 12.44 21.35
CA THR A 44 11.51 12.16 22.79
C THR A 44 10.65 13.20 23.50
N GLY A 45 9.63 12.74 24.22
CA GLY A 45 8.85 13.56 25.14
C GLY A 45 9.31 13.29 26.56
N THR A 46 9.72 14.33 27.28
CA THR A 46 10.12 14.25 28.68
C THR A 46 9.18 15.06 29.56
N TRP A 47 8.53 14.40 30.51
CA TRP A 47 7.69 15.04 31.51
C TRP A 47 8.27 14.79 32.90
N LYS A 48 8.73 15.86 33.57
CA LYS A 48 9.55 15.77 34.79
C LYS A 48 10.78 14.89 34.57
N SER A 49 10.86 13.73 35.22
CA SER A 49 11.97 12.76 35.10
C SER A 49 11.63 11.54 34.25
N LEU A 50 10.42 11.49 33.66
CA LEU A 50 9.97 10.39 32.83
C LEU A 50 10.09 10.77 31.36
N SER A 51 10.65 9.85 30.56
CA SER A 51 10.78 10.04 29.12
C SER A 51 10.17 8.87 28.38
N ALA A 52 9.56 9.17 27.23
CA ALA A 52 9.16 8.18 26.24
C ALA A 52 9.67 8.64 24.87
N SER A 53 10.11 7.67 24.06
CA SER A 53 10.66 7.94 22.74
C SER A 53 9.95 7.11 21.68
N ILE A 54 9.81 7.70 20.50
CA ILE A 54 9.31 7.02 19.30
C ILE A 54 10.25 7.29 18.13
N ALA A 55 10.54 6.25 17.35
CA ALA A 55 11.29 6.40 16.12
C ALA A 55 10.36 6.92 15.01
N LEU A 56 10.71 8.04 14.41
CA LEU A 56 10.11 8.57 13.19
C LEU A 56 10.99 8.18 12.00
N THR A 57 10.37 7.61 10.96
CA THR A 57 11.04 7.45 9.66
C THR A 57 10.26 8.26 8.63
N ALA A 58 10.91 9.31 8.11
CA ALA A 58 10.43 10.07 6.99
C ALA A 58 11.03 9.47 5.72
N ALA A 59 10.19 9.03 4.79
CA ALA A 59 10.64 8.45 3.53
C ALA A 59 9.77 8.98 2.40
N ASN A 60 10.37 9.29 1.25
CA ASN A 60 9.64 9.34 -0.01
C ASN A 60 9.36 7.90 -0.42
N GLY A 61 8.40 7.32 0.27
CA GLY A 61 8.14 5.91 0.21
C GLY A 61 6.66 5.62 0.23
N ILE A 62 6.35 4.39 -0.13
CA ILE A 62 5.02 3.85 -0.05
C ILE A 62 4.89 3.05 1.24
N ARG A 63 3.66 2.99 1.74
CA ARG A 63 3.26 2.07 2.79
C ARG A 63 2.37 1.00 2.19
N GLY A 64 2.58 -0.25 2.61
CA GLY A 64 1.71 -1.36 2.26
C GLY A 64 1.58 -2.36 3.39
N ARG A 65 0.55 -3.20 3.30
CA ARG A 65 0.42 -4.43 4.09
C ARG A 65 0.53 -5.64 3.17
N VAL A 66 1.07 -6.73 3.69
CA VAL A 66 0.90 -8.05 3.06
C VAL A 66 -0.13 -8.82 3.87
N LEU A 67 -1.19 -9.26 3.19
CA LEU A 67 -2.28 -10.03 3.78
C LEU A 67 -2.40 -11.39 3.10
N ASP A 68 -2.70 -12.43 3.87
CA ASP A 68 -3.13 -13.70 3.34
C ASP A 68 -4.51 -13.54 2.69
N PHE A 69 -4.65 -13.99 1.45
CA PHE A 69 -5.85 -13.75 0.65
C PHE A 69 -7.10 -14.40 1.25
N GLY A 70 -6.98 -15.64 1.73
CA GLY A 70 -8.12 -16.44 2.20
C GLY A 70 -8.60 -16.05 3.59
N THR A 71 -7.66 -15.71 4.47
CA THR A 71 -7.95 -15.40 5.89
C THR A 71 -7.96 -13.91 6.20
N ASN A 72 -7.42 -13.09 5.29
CA ASN A 72 -7.17 -11.66 5.49
C ASN A 72 -6.22 -11.35 6.68
N ALA A 73 -5.47 -12.36 7.13
CA ALA A 73 -4.49 -12.20 8.20
C ALA A 73 -3.25 -11.45 7.72
N SER A 74 -2.69 -10.58 8.56
CA SER A 74 -1.39 -9.96 8.30
C SER A 74 -0.28 -11.01 8.22
N VAL A 75 0.61 -10.86 7.24
CA VAL A 75 1.73 -11.80 7.03
C VAL A 75 3.06 -11.09 7.34
N PRO A 76 3.70 -11.39 8.49
CA PRO A 76 4.98 -10.80 8.86
C PRO A 76 6.15 -11.47 8.14
N GLY A 77 7.31 -10.79 8.07
CA GLY A 77 8.56 -11.34 7.54
C GLY A 77 8.66 -11.48 6.02
N VAL A 78 7.64 -11.10 5.24
CA VAL A 78 7.65 -11.13 3.78
C VAL A 78 8.61 -10.09 3.24
N VAL A 79 9.53 -10.52 2.38
CA VAL A 79 10.38 -9.65 1.59
C VAL A 79 9.60 -9.14 0.38
N VAL A 80 9.27 -7.86 0.38
CA VAL A 80 8.61 -7.19 -0.75
C VAL A 80 9.64 -6.48 -1.59
N GLN A 81 9.63 -6.70 -2.91
CA GLN A 81 10.52 -6.05 -3.87
C GLN A 81 9.73 -5.44 -5.03
N PHE A 82 10.11 -4.23 -5.43
CA PHE A 82 9.58 -3.53 -6.60
C PHE A 82 10.75 -3.29 -7.56
N THR A 83 10.67 -3.81 -8.78
CA THR A 83 11.75 -3.72 -9.79
C THR A 83 11.24 -3.06 -11.06
N GLY A 84 12.00 -2.11 -11.62
CA GLY A 84 11.64 -1.40 -12.86
C GLY A 84 12.89 -0.85 -13.57
N GLY A 85 13.19 -1.34 -14.78
CA GLY A 85 14.44 -0.99 -15.47
C GLY A 85 15.67 -1.37 -14.62
N ALA A 86 16.53 -0.40 -14.32
CA ALA A 86 17.68 -0.57 -13.42
C ALA A 86 17.37 -0.24 -11.94
N GLN A 87 16.13 0.12 -11.62
CA GLN A 87 15.71 0.53 -10.29
C GLN A 87 15.13 -0.65 -9.50
N GLU A 88 15.48 -0.73 -8.22
CA GLU A 88 14.92 -1.68 -7.27
C GLU A 88 14.62 -0.97 -5.95
N ALA A 89 13.51 -1.34 -5.31
CA ALA A 89 13.20 -1.02 -3.93
C ALA A 89 12.82 -2.30 -3.19
N ARG A 90 13.22 -2.40 -1.91
CA ARG A 90 12.97 -3.57 -1.07
C ARG A 90 12.63 -3.17 0.35
N ALA A 91 11.69 -3.88 0.95
CA ALA A 91 11.31 -3.78 2.35
C ALA A 91 10.92 -5.16 2.88
N THR A 92 10.91 -5.33 4.20
CA THR A 92 10.38 -6.54 4.83
C THR A 92 9.21 -6.14 5.72
N THR A 93 8.12 -6.89 5.67
CA THR A 93 6.97 -6.63 6.54
C THR A 93 7.32 -6.87 8.01
N ASP A 94 6.91 -5.95 8.87
CA ASP A 94 7.05 -6.05 10.32
C ASP A 94 6.11 -7.10 10.93
N ALA A 95 6.10 -7.22 12.27
CA ALA A 95 5.26 -8.16 13.00
C ALA A 95 3.75 -7.95 12.78
N SER A 96 3.33 -6.77 12.29
CA SER A 96 1.95 -6.44 11.95
C SER A 96 1.63 -6.65 10.47
N GLY A 97 2.58 -7.19 9.69
CA GLY A 97 2.45 -7.38 8.24
C GLY A 97 2.58 -6.09 7.43
N VAL A 98 3.07 -4.99 8.03
CA VAL A 98 3.20 -3.68 7.39
C VAL A 98 4.63 -3.50 6.89
N TYR A 99 4.80 -2.92 5.70
CA TYR A 99 6.09 -2.47 5.19
C TYR A 99 6.08 -0.98 4.82
N LEU A 100 7.24 -0.35 4.95
CA LEU A 100 7.56 0.99 4.48
C LEU A 100 8.71 0.87 3.50
N MET A 101 8.55 1.40 2.28
CA MET A 101 9.51 1.23 1.20
C MET A 101 9.78 2.57 0.51
N SER A 102 11.01 3.06 0.60
CA SER A 102 11.44 4.21 -0.21
C SER A 102 11.45 3.82 -1.68
N MET A 103 10.76 4.60 -2.51
CA MET A 103 10.63 4.31 -3.95
C MET A 103 11.61 5.19 -4.74
N PRO A 104 12.39 4.61 -5.66
CA PRO A 104 13.38 5.35 -6.44
C PRO A 104 12.75 6.34 -7.43
N SER A 105 11.52 6.08 -7.86
CA SER A 105 10.75 6.98 -8.72
C SER A 105 9.25 6.64 -8.67
N ILE A 106 8.41 7.56 -9.16
CA ILE A 106 7.06 7.23 -9.60
C ILE A 106 7.13 6.48 -10.92
N GLY A 107 6.27 5.49 -11.13
CA GLY A 107 6.30 4.69 -12.35
C GLY A 107 5.80 3.26 -12.18
N SER A 108 6.03 2.47 -13.23
CA SER A 108 5.62 1.05 -13.26
C SER A 108 6.72 0.16 -12.71
N PHE A 109 6.33 -0.76 -11.83
CA PHE A 109 7.22 -1.74 -11.21
C PHE A 109 6.60 -3.13 -11.27
N THR A 110 7.43 -4.13 -11.54
CA THR A 110 7.09 -5.53 -11.24
C THR A 110 7.25 -5.76 -9.75
N VAL A 111 6.26 -6.39 -9.13
CA VAL A 111 6.23 -6.67 -7.70
C VAL A 111 6.60 -8.12 -7.44
N TRP A 112 7.41 -8.34 -6.42
CA TRP A 112 7.80 -9.66 -5.94
C TRP A 112 7.59 -9.76 -4.44
N MET A 113 7.21 -10.95 -3.97
CA MET A 113 7.11 -11.32 -2.56
C MET A 113 7.90 -12.61 -2.34
N ASP A 114 8.95 -12.56 -1.52
CA ASP A 114 9.88 -13.68 -1.28
C ASP A 114 10.41 -14.31 -2.60
N GLY A 115 10.74 -13.46 -3.57
CA GLY A 115 11.23 -13.87 -4.89
C GLY A 115 10.16 -14.43 -5.83
N ARG A 116 8.88 -14.49 -5.42
CA ARG A 116 7.75 -14.89 -6.28
C ARG A 116 7.09 -13.67 -6.91
N HIS A 117 6.81 -13.76 -8.21
CA HIS A 117 6.12 -12.69 -8.93
C HIS A 117 4.71 -12.47 -8.38
N ALA A 118 4.42 -11.25 -7.95
CA ALA A 118 3.17 -10.85 -7.30
C ALA A 118 2.27 -9.97 -8.18
N GLY A 119 2.79 -9.41 -9.27
CA GLY A 119 2.02 -8.60 -10.20
C GLY A 119 2.72 -7.32 -10.65
N MET A 120 1.92 -6.36 -11.13
CA MET A 120 2.38 -5.07 -11.64
C MET A 120 1.79 -3.94 -10.81
N ALA A 121 2.67 -3.07 -10.31
CA ALA A 121 2.35 -1.87 -9.56
C ALA A 121 2.61 -0.61 -10.41
N ARG A 122 1.82 0.45 -10.19
CA ARG A 122 2.06 1.78 -10.74
C ARG A 122 2.10 2.81 -9.61
N VAL A 123 3.30 3.07 -9.11
CA VAL A 123 3.52 3.98 -7.98
C VAL A 123 3.28 5.42 -8.41
N THR A 124 2.35 6.10 -7.74
CA THR A 124 1.92 7.47 -8.06
C THR A 124 2.43 8.53 -7.09
N GLY A 125 3.20 8.15 -6.07
CA GLY A 125 3.74 9.04 -5.04
C GLY A 125 3.61 8.43 -3.65
N SER A 126 3.83 9.24 -2.60
CA SER A 126 3.82 8.78 -1.20
C SER A 126 2.45 8.37 -0.68
N THR A 127 1.36 8.81 -1.32
CA THR A 127 -0.01 8.41 -0.99
C THR A 127 -0.47 7.12 -1.68
N TYR A 128 0.39 6.53 -2.53
CA TYR A 128 0.10 5.29 -3.23
C TYR A 128 -0.18 4.13 -2.25
N ARG A 129 -1.25 3.37 -2.54
CA ARG A 129 -1.62 2.19 -1.75
C ARG A 129 -0.78 0.97 -2.13
N GLY A 130 0.19 0.61 -1.29
CA GLY A 130 1.07 -0.54 -1.49
C GLY A 130 0.54 -1.90 -1.01
N ASP A 131 -0.74 -2.05 -0.67
CA ASP A 131 -1.24 -3.33 -0.15
C ASP A 131 -1.06 -4.50 -1.15
N LEU A 132 -0.64 -5.65 -0.65
CA LEU A 132 -0.40 -6.88 -1.41
C LEU A 132 -1.14 -8.04 -0.75
N LEU A 133 -1.59 -8.97 -1.58
CA LEU A 133 -2.25 -10.20 -1.17
C LEU A 133 -1.37 -11.38 -1.57
N VAL A 134 -0.97 -12.19 -0.59
CA VAL A 134 -0.31 -13.47 -0.81
C VAL A 134 -1.34 -14.58 -0.81
N ASP A 135 -1.16 -15.57 -1.66
CA ASP A 135 -1.92 -16.82 -1.63
C ASP A 135 -0.96 -18.00 -1.73
N THR A 136 -1.18 -19.01 -0.91
CA THR A 136 -0.46 -20.29 -0.93
C THR A 136 -1.35 -21.44 -1.43
N GLY A 137 -2.63 -21.18 -1.68
CA GLY A 137 -3.63 -22.13 -2.12
C GLY A 137 -3.96 -22.04 -3.61
N THR A 138 -5.23 -22.33 -3.94
CA THR A 138 -5.75 -22.33 -5.31
C THR A 138 -6.67 -21.14 -5.58
N CYS A 139 -6.52 -20.04 -4.83
CA CYS A 139 -7.42 -18.91 -4.96
C CYS A 139 -7.06 -18.06 -6.18
N ILE A 140 -8.07 -17.44 -6.78
CA ILE A 140 -7.90 -16.65 -8.00
C ILE A 140 -8.51 -15.28 -7.78
N SER A 141 -7.69 -14.25 -7.94
CA SER A 141 -8.13 -12.86 -7.79
C SER A 141 -7.25 -11.92 -8.62
N ARG A 142 -7.85 -10.80 -9.04
CA ARG A 142 -7.12 -9.63 -9.53
C ARG A 142 -7.46 -8.44 -8.67
N TYR A 143 -6.45 -7.69 -8.30
CA TYR A 143 -6.62 -6.51 -7.47
C TYR A 143 -5.59 -5.46 -7.84
N GLY A 144 -5.81 -4.23 -7.44
CA GLY A 144 -4.87 -3.15 -7.69
C GLY A 144 -5.55 -1.79 -7.59
N THR A 145 -4.87 -0.77 -8.10
CA THR A 145 -5.38 0.59 -8.14
C THR A 145 -5.68 1.05 -9.56
N LEU A 146 -6.78 1.77 -9.72
CA LEU A 146 -7.11 2.54 -10.91
C LEU A 146 -6.81 4.01 -10.64
N VAL A 147 -6.03 4.62 -11.53
CA VAL A 147 -5.65 6.03 -11.43
C VAL A 147 -5.83 6.75 -12.76
N ASP A 148 -6.04 8.05 -12.71
CA ASP A 148 -6.08 8.90 -13.88
C ASP A 148 -4.67 9.02 -14.47
N ALA A 149 -4.53 8.79 -15.79
CA ALA A 149 -3.23 8.71 -16.44
C ALA A 149 -2.43 10.02 -16.40
N ARG A 150 -3.09 11.17 -16.25
CA ARG A 150 -2.47 12.50 -16.29
C ARG A 150 -2.19 13.05 -14.91
N THR A 151 -3.18 12.95 -14.02
CA THR A 151 -3.14 13.53 -12.67
C THR A 151 -2.61 12.56 -11.62
N LEU A 152 -2.51 11.27 -11.97
CA LEU A 152 -2.14 10.18 -11.07
C LEU A 152 -3.06 10.04 -9.84
N GLN A 153 -4.21 10.70 -9.87
CA GLN A 153 -5.21 10.64 -8.81
C GLN A 153 -6.03 9.34 -8.91
N PRO A 154 -6.49 8.77 -7.79
CA PRO A 154 -7.33 7.58 -7.82
C PRO A 154 -8.65 7.78 -8.56
N VAL A 155 -9.09 6.75 -9.28
CA VAL A 155 -10.39 6.74 -9.97
C VAL A 155 -11.36 5.88 -9.21
N ALA A 156 -12.30 6.54 -8.53
CA ALA A 156 -13.41 5.89 -7.84
C ALA A 156 -14.56 5.55 -8.79
N GLY A 157 -15.34 4.52 -8.46
CA GLY A 157 -16.58 4.21 -9.18
C GLY A 157 -16.39 3.56 -10.55
N ALA A 158 -15.16 3.18 -10.93
CA ALA A 158 -14.93 2.46 -12.18
C ALA A 158 -15.34 1.00 -12.03
N THR A 159 -16.06 0.47 -13.03
CA THR A 159 -16.44 -0.94 -13.07
C THR A 159 -15.30 -1.74 -13.69
N VAL A 160 -14.82 -2.73 -12.95
CA VAL A 160 -13.81 -3.69 -13.40
C VAL A 160 -14.49 -5.03 -13.64
N SER A 161 -14.23 -5.65 -14.78
CA SER A 161 -14.81 -6.96 -15.11
C SER A 161 -13.80 -7.92 -15.71
N VAL A 162 -13.92 -9.20 -15.35
CA VAL A 162 -13.13 -10.30 -15.93
C VAL A 162 -13.92 -11.60 -15.77
N ALA A 163 -13.93 -12.43 -16.82
CA ALA A 163 -14.63 -13.72 -16.83
C ALA A 163 -16.10 -13.67 -16.35
N GLY A 164 -16.81 -12.58 -16.67
CA GLY A 164 -18.23 -12.39 -16.30
C GLY A 164 -18.48 -11.91 -14.87
N VAL A 165 -17.44 -11.84 -14.03
CA VAL A 165 -17.52 -11.26 -12.69
C VAL A 165 -17.21 -9.76 -12.77
N THR A 166 -17.83 -8.96 -11.90
CA THR A 166 -17.63 -7.51 -11.84
C THR A 166 -17.35 -7.04 -10.41
N THR A 167 -16.64 -5.92 -10.29
CA THR A 167 -16.43 -5.16 -9.05
C THR A 167 -16.36 -3.66 -9.37
N THR A 168 -16.35 -2.80 -8.36
CA THR A 168 -16.24 -1.35 -8.51
C THR A 168 -15.09 -0.81 -7.67
N SER A 169 -14.31 0.12 -8.22
CA SER A 169 -13.21 0.75 -7.48
C SER A 169 -13.71 1.68 -6.37
N GLY A 170 -13.02 1.64 -5.23
CA GLY A 170 -13.26 2.52 -4.09
C GLY A 170 -12.75 3.95 -4.30
N GLN A 171 -12.94 4.80 -3.28
CA GLN A 171 -12.48 6.21 -3.29
C GLN A 171 -10.96 6.35 -3.43
N ASP A 172 -10.22 5.35 -2.99
CA ASP A 172 -8.77 5.23 -3.13
C ASP A 172 -8.36 4.56 -4.45
N GLY A 173 -9.31 4.38 -5.39
CA GLY A 173 -9.10 3.71 -6.67
C GLY A 173 -8.85 2.21 -6.56
N TRP A 174 -8.91 1.64 -5.35
CA TRP A 174 -8.65 0.22 -5.14
C TRP A 174 -9.79 -0.63 -5.68
N TYR A 175 -9.46 -1.70 -6.39
CA TYR A 175 -10.39 -2.74 -6.76
C TYR A 175 -9.84 -4.11 -6.36
N ARG A 176 -10.77 -5.04 -6.12
CA ARG A 176 -10.49 -6.47 -5.93
C ARG A 176 -11.63 -7.25 -6.55
N ILE A 177 -11.31 -8.17 -7.45
CA ILE A 177 -12.24 -9.08 -8.10
C ILE A 177 -11.83 -10.51 -7.82
N ASP A 178 -12.61 -11.16 -6.96
CA ASP A 178 -12.37 -12.53 -6.54
C ASP A 178 -13.12 -13.47 -7.47
N LEU A 179 -12.39 -14.47 -7.98
CA LEU A 179 -12.87 -15.38 -9.01
C LEU A 179 -13.02 -16.83 -8.49
N GLY A 180 -12.57 -17.11 -7.27
CA GLY A 180 -12.80 -18.37 -6.56
C GLY A 180 -11.74 -18.67 -5.51
N CYS A 181 -12.14 -19.27 -4.38
CA CYS A 181 -11.24 -19.65 -3.28
C CYS A 181 -11.89 -20.75 -2.41
N PRO A 182 -11.50 -22.04 -2.55
CA PRO A 182 -10.57 -22.57 -3.54
C PRO A 182 -11.15 -22.47 -4.97
N SER A 183 -10.28 -22.48 -5.99
CA SER A 183 -10.70 -22.61 -7.39
C SER A 183 -10.31 -23.98 -7.96
N GLU A 184 -11.18 -24.54 -8.79
CA GLU A 184 -10.95 -25.79 -9.53
C GLU A 184 -10.26 -25.50 -10.88
N GLY A 185 -9.05 -24.94 -10.83
CA GLY A 185 -8.22 -24.75 -12.02
C GLY A 185 -8.25 -23.33 -12.60
N THR A 186 -8.18 -23.22 -13.92
CA THR A 186 -8.01 -21.91 -14.61
C THR A 186 -9.35 -21.30 -14.98
N ILE A 187 -9.54 -20.00 -14.73
CA ILE A 187 -10.77 -19.30 -15.10
C ILE A 187 -10.62 -18.62 -16.45
N GLY A 188 -11.59 -18.82 -17.34
CA GLY A 188 -11.57 -18.32 -18.71
C GLY A 188 -10.89 -19.28 -19.68
N PHE A 189 -11.11 -19.05 -20.98
CA PHE A 189 -10.52 -19.84 -22.07
C PHE A 189 -9.70 -18.92 -22.97
N ASN A 190 -8.58 -19.41 -23.50
CA ASN A 190 -7.68 -18.63 -24.38
C ASN A 190 -7.28 -17.28 -23.75
N THR A 191 -6.96 -16.28 -24.58
CA THR A 191 -6.63 -14.93 -24.12
C THR A 191 -7.80 -14.34 -23.34
N THR A 192 -7.58 -14.11 -22.04
CA THR A 192 -8.56 -13.50 -21.15
C THR A 192 -8.19 -12.06 -20.90
N PHE A 193 -9.20 -11.20 -20.92
CA PHE A 193 -9.07 -9.76 -20.72
C PHE A 193 -9.78 -9.35 -19.44
N LEU A 194 -9.14 -8.42 -18.71
CA LEU A 194 -9.80 -7.58 -17.73
C LEU A 194 -10.21 -6.28 -18.43
N TYR A 195 -11.46 -5.86 -18.24
CA TYR A 195 -12.01 -4.63 -18.79
C TYR A 195 -12.29 -3.63 -17.67
N VAL A 196 -12.12 -2.35 -17.97
CA VAL A 196 -12.46 -1.25 -17.07
C VAL A 196 -13.32 -0.24 -17.81
N THR A 197 -14.45 0.14 -17.20
CA THR A 197 -15.35 1.17 -17.73
C THR A 197 -15.69 2.20 -16.66
N HIS A 198 -15.81 3.45 -17.09
CA HIS A 198 -16.25 4.58 -16.26
C HIS A 198 -16.87 5.66 -17.17
N PRO A 199 -17.89 6.43 -16.72
CA PRO A 199 -18.52 7.47 -17.55
C PRO A 199 -17.55 8.53 -18.09
N ASN A 200 -16.56 8.92 -17.27
CA ASN A 200 -15.61 10.00 -17.59
C ASN A 200 -14.29 9.54 -18.23
N TYR A 201 -14.07 8.23 -18.35
CA TYR A 201 -12.83 7.67 -18.91
C TYR A 201 -13.09 6.83 -20.16
N ALA A 202 -12.13 6.78 -21.05
CA ALA A 202 -12.14 5.85 -22.18
C ALA A 202 -12.15 4.40 -21.64
N PRO A 203 -12.93 3.48 -22.25
CA PRO A 203 -12.84 2.07 -21.90
C PRO A 203 -11.41 1.55 -22.03
N SER A 204 -10.97 0.78 -21.04
CA SER A 204 -9.62 0.19 -21.02
C SER A 204 -9.72 -1.33 -20.93
N SER A 205 -8.72 -2.02 -21.47
CA SER A 205 -8.61 -3.48 -21.37
C SER A 205 -7.16 -3.91 -21.19
N GLN A 206 -6.95 -4.96 -20.41
CA GLN A 206 -5.65 -5.53 -20.13
C GLN A 206 -5.69 -7.04 -20.28
N VAL A 207 -4.73 -7.61 -21.01
CA VAL A 207 -4.55 -9.07 -21.07
C VAL A 207 -4.09 -9.56 -19.70
N VAL A 208 -4.82 -10.52 -19.13
CA VAL A 208 -4.52 -11.14 -17.82
C VAL A 208 -4.02 -12.58 -17.91
N GLY A 209 -3.86 -13.09 -19.13
CA GLY A 209 -3.26 -14.39 -19.41
C GLY A 209 -4.05 -15.24 -20.39
N ARG A 210 -3.60 -16.48 -20.59
CA ARG A 210 -4.38 -17.55 -21.26
C ARG A 210 -5.28 -18.22 -20.22
N GLY A 211 -6.28 -17.49 -19.77
CA GLY A 211 -7.00 -17.75 -18.53
C GLY A 211 -6.37 -17.03 -17.34
N VAL A 212 -7.07 -17.06 -16.21
CA VAL A 212 -6.71 -16.39 -14.97
C VAL A 212 -6.42 -17.44 -13.91
N GLN A 213 -5.27 -17.31 -13.27
CA GLN A 213 -4.83 -18.11 -12.14
C GLN A 213 -4.21 -17.21 -11.08
N GLY A 214 -4.17 -17.73 -9.84
CA GLY A 214 -3.53 -17.12 -8.69
C GLY A 214 -4.10 -15.77 -8.29
N VAL A 215 -3.60 -15.26 -7.18
CA VAL A 215 -3.86 -13.92 -6.67
C VAL A 215 -2.73 -13.00 -7.15
N SER A 216 -3.07 -11.95 -7.91
CA SER A 216 -2.06 -11.11 -8.54
C SER A 216 -2.49 -9.65 -8.61
N ARG A 217 -1.53 -8.75 -8.36
CA ARG A 217 -1.69 -7.30 -8.45
C ARG A 217 -1.63 -6.82 -9.90
N LEU A 218 -2.51 -5.89 -10.25
CA LEU A 218 -2.55 -5.22 -11.53
C LEU A 218 -3.08 -3.79 -11.37
N ASP A 219 -2.18 -2.83 -11.35
CA ASP A 219 -2.55 -1.41 -11.40
C ASP A 219 -2.71 -0.93 -12.85
N LEU A 220 -3.69 -0.05 -13.08
CA LEU A 220 -4.02 0.48 -14.41
C LEU A 220 -4.20 2.00 -14.37
N HIS A 221 -3.82 2.65 -15.47
CA HIS A 221 -4.13 4.05 -15.74
C HIS A 221 -5.33 4.12 -16.67
N LEU A 222 -6.20 5.08 -16.42
CA LEU A 222 -7.35 5.39 -17.25
C LEU A 222 -7.16 6.75 -17.91
N GLU A 223 -7.39 6.79 -19.22
CA GLU A 223 -7.37 8.02 -20.00
C GLU A 223 -8.74 8.67 -19.94
N GLN A 224 -8.81 9.97 -19.65
CA GLN A 224 -10.07 10.71 -19.69
C GLN A 224 -10.60 10.79 -21.13
N ARG A 225 -11.92 10.93 -21.28
CA ARG A 225 -12.56 11.18 -22.57
C ARG A 225 -12.33 12.61 -23.08
#